data_AF-A0A353YB19-F1
#
_entry.id   AF-A0A353YB19-F1
#
_cell.length_a   1.000
_cell.length_b   1.000
_cell.length_c   1.000
_cell.angle_alpha   90.00
_cell.angle_beta   90.00
_cell.angle_gamma   90.00
#
_symmetry.space_group_name_H-M   'P 1'
#
loop_
_entity.id
_entity.type
_entity.pdbx_description
1 polymer ?
#
loop_
_entity_poly.entity_id
_entity_poly.type
_entity_poly.pdbx_seq_one_letter_code
_entity_poly.pdbx_strand_id
1 'polypeptide(L)'
;NQALDRIINFFPEERRPQLLMDLSLNLRALVSQRLIPKQDSKGRIAAVEVMLNSPLISDLIFKGEISEIKEIMKKSRNIGMQTFDQAL
;
A
#
# COMPACT_ATOMS: atom_id res chain seq x y z
N ASN A 1 2.12 -5.49 0.53
CA ASN A 1 1.03 -4.61 0.99
C ASN A 1 -0.25 -5.43 1.14
N GLN A 2 -0.56 -5.87 2.36
CA GLN A 2 -1.63 -6.85 2.60
C GLN A 2 -3.02 -6.41 2.11
N ALA A 3 -3.29 -5.10 2.01
CA ALA A 3 -4.55 -4.58 1.50
C ALA A 3 -4.77 -4.90 0.01
N LEU A 4 -3.75 -4.76 -0.84
CA LEU A 4 -3.83 -5.11 -2.26
C LEU A 4 -4.02 -6.62 -2.44
N ASP A 5 -3.25 -7.44 -1.71
CA ASP A 5 -3.39 -8.89 -1.74
C ASP A 5 -4.81 -9.33 -1.34
N ARG A 6 -5.42 -8.67 -0.34
CA ARG A 6 -6.81 -8.95 0.04
C ARG A 6 -7.79 -8.59 -1.07
N ILE A 7 -7.65 -7.41 -1.68
CA ILE A 7 -8.50 -6.98 -2.81
C ILE A 7 -8.43 -8.01 -3.94
N ILE A 8 -7.22 -8.44 -4.33
CA ILE A 8 -7.02 -9.43 -5.41
C ILE A 8 -7.69 -10.76 -5.07
N ASN A 9 -7.61 -11.21 -3.82
CA ASN A 9 -8.18 -12.47 -3.37
C ASN A 9 -9.73 -12.47 -3.27
N PHE A 10 -10.40 -11.31 -3.35
CA PHE A 10 -11.86 -11.26 -3.48
C PHE A 10 -12.37 -11.61 -4.88
N PHE A 11 -11.49 -11.62 -5.88
CA PHE A 11 -11.86 -11.88 -7.27
C PHE A 11 -11.42 -13.28 -7.71
N PRO A 12 -12.24 -13.98 -8.51
CA PRO A 12 -11.85 -15.21 -9.19
C PRO A 12 -10.57 -15.02 -10.01
N GLU A 13 -9.77 -16.07 -10.15
CA GLU A 13 -8.46 -15.98 -10.80
C GLU A 13 -8.55 -15.48 -12.25
N GLU A 14 -9.61 -15.83 -12.97
CA GLU A 14 -9.81 -15.43 -14.36
C GLU A 14 -10.05 -13.91 -14.50
N ARG A 15 -10.51 -13.26 -13.42
CA ARG A 15 -10.76 -11.81 -13.39
C ARG A 15 -9.56 -11.01 -12.88
N ARG A 16 -8.54 -11.65 -12.31
CA ARG A 16 -7.39 -10.96 -11.71
C ARG A 16 -6.60 -10.13 -12.72
N PRO A 17 -6.33 -10.56 -13.97
CA PRO A 17 -5.61 -9.71 -14.93
C PRO A 17 -6.32 -8.39 -15.20
N GLN A 18 -7.64 -8.41 -15.39
CA GLN A 18 -8.44 -7.21 -15.58
C GLN A 18 -8.43 -6.32 -14.33
N LEU A 19 -8.58 -6.92 -13.14
CA LEU A 19 -8.51 -6.18 -11.88
C LEU A 19 -7.16 -5.48 -11.69
N LEU A 20 -6.04 -6.15 -11.98
CA LEU A 20 -4.70 -5.57 -11.86
C LEU A 20 -4.49 -4.42 -12.84
N MET A 21 -5.00 -4.53 -14.06
CA MET A 21 -5.02 -3.44 -15.04
C MET A 21 -5.85 -2.24 -14.54
N ASP A 22 -7.04 -2.49 -14.01
CA ASP A 22 -7.89 -1.41 -13.50
C ASP A 22 -7.26 -0.73 -12.28
N LEU A 23 -6.65 -1.50 -11.37
CA LEU A 23 -5.94 -0.97 -10.22
C LEU A 23 -4.69 -0.17 -10.62
N SER A 24 -3.89 -0.65 -11.58
CA SER A 24 -2.67 0.05 -11.99
C SER A 24 -2.97 1.43 -12.58
N LEU A 25 -4.07 1.57 -13.32
CA LEU A 25 -4.49 2.81 -13.96
C LEU A 25 -5.22 3.77 -13.01
N ASN A 26 -6.09 3.25 -12.14
CA ASN A 26 -7.05 4.07 -11.42
C ASN A 26 -6.69 4.31 -9.94
N LEU A 27 -5.86 3.46 -9.33
CA LEU A 27 -5.44 3.66 -7.96
C LEU A 27 -4.62 4.96 -7.85
N ARG A 28 -4.90 5.81 -6.87
CA ARG A 28 -4.13 7.04 -6.63
C ARG A 28 -3.15 6.87 -5.47
N ALA A 29 -3.66 6.32 -4.37
CA ALA A 29 -2.89 6.06 -3.17
C ALA A 29 -3.56 4.96 -2.36
N LEU A 30 -2.78 4.33 -1.49
CA LEU A 30 -3.27 3.45 -0.44
C LEU A 30 -2.77 3.98 0.90
N VAL A 31 -3.71 4.35 1.77
CA VAL A 31 -3.43 4.85 3.12
C VAL A 31 -3.90 3.80 4.13
N SER A 32 -2.98 3.30 4.92
CA SER A 32 -3.25 2.34 5.99
C SER A 32 -3.00 2.98 7.35
N GLN A 33 -3.93 2.82 8.28
CA GLN A 33 -3.85 3.39 9.62
C GLN A 33 -3.93 2.30 10.68
N ARG A 34 -3.10 2.41 11.72
CA ARG A 34 -3.19 1.62 12.95
C ARG A 34 -3.15 2.55 14.15
N LEU A 35 -4.13 2.42 15.04
CA LEU A 35 -4.12 3.17 16.28
C LEU A 35 -3.29 2.44 17.33
N ILE A 36 -2.19 3.06 17.76
CA ILE A 36 -1.31 2.53 18.80
C ILE A 36 -1.53 3.27 20.12
N PRO A 37 -1.40 2.60 21.28
CA PRO A 37 -1.44 3.28 22.58
C PRO A 37 -0.37 4.37 22.66
N LYS A 38 -0.72 5.53 23.24
CA LYS A 38 0.30 6.53 23.59
C LYS A 38 1.16 6.04 24.75
N GLN A 39 2.39 6.54 24.81
CA GLN A 39 3.34 6.19 25.87
C GLN A 39 2.82 6.52 27.28
N ASP A 40 2.02 7.59 27.42
CA ASP A 40 1.36 8.00 28.67
C ASP A 40 0.07 7.22 28.98
N SER A 41 -0.28 6.21 28.16
CA SER A 41 -1.51 5.42 28.23
C SER A 41 -2.82 6.22 28.17
N LYS A 42 -2.78 7.52 27.87
CA LYS A 42 -3.96 8.39 27.75
C LYS A 42 -4.34 8.55 26.28
N GLY A 43 -5.01 7.51 25.77
CA GLY A 43 -5.55 7.49 24.41
C GLY A 43 -4.60 6.84 23.40
N ARG A 44 -4.81 7.16 22.13
CA ARG A 44 -4.14 6.52 21.00
C ARG A 44 -3.60 7.55 20.01
N ILE A 45 -2.58 7.15 19.26
CA ILE A 45 -2.04 7.90 18.12
C ILE A 45 -2.10 7.03 16.87
N ALA A 46 -2.31 7.65 15.71
CA ALA A 46 -2.33 6.94 14.43
C ALA A 46 -0.90 6.75 13.91
N ALA A 47 -0.45 5.51 13.80
CA ALA A 47 0.62 5.14 12.89
C ALA A 47 0.01 5.02 11.48
N VAL A 48 0.62 5.67 10.50
CA VAL A 48 0.10 5.74 9.13
C VAL A 48 1.17 5.28 8.14
N GLU A 49 0.75 4.43 7.22
CA GLU A 49 1.50 4.02 6.04
C GLU A 49 0.81 4.62 4.80
N VAL A 50 1.60 5.22 3.91
CA VAL A 50 1.13 5.91 2.71
C VAL A 50 1.90 5.39 1.51
N MET A 51 1.20 4.73 0.59
CA MET A 51 1.69 4.34 -0.73
C MET A 51 1.04 5.24 -1.78
N LEU A 52 1.83 5.78 -2.70
CA LEU A 52 1.34 6.55 -3.84
C LEU A 52 1.46 5.72 -5.13
N ASN A 53 0.55 5.88 -6.08
CA ASN A 53 0.65 5.18 -7.36
C ASN A 53 1.59 5.93 -8.32
N SER A 54 2.90 5.80 -8.07
CA SER A 54 3.93 6.28 -9.00
C SER A 54 3.97 5.40 -10.25
N PRO A 55 4.62 5.83 -11.36
CA PRO A 55 4.74 5.00 -12.56
C PRO A 55 5.30 3.59 -12.30
N LEU A 56 6.29 3.48 -11.42
CA LEU A 56 6.86 2.19 -11.03
C LEU A 56 5.88 1.34 -10.21
N ILE A 57 5.15 1.94 -9.27
CA ILE A 57 4.12 1.21 -8.50
C ILE A 57 3.00 0.72 -9.43
N SER A 58 2.58 1.54 -10.39
CA SER A 58 1.57 1.18 -11.38
C SER A 58 2.02 -0.03 -12.21
N ASP A 59 3.26 -0.04 -12.70
CA ASP A 59 3.84 -1.17 -13.44
C ASP A 59 3.90 -2.46 -12.60
N LEU A 60 4.34 -2.36 -11.34
CA LEU A 60 4.35 -3.51 -10.42
C LEU A 60 2.94 -4.06 -10.14
N ILE A 61 1.95 -3.18 -9.99
CA ILE A 61 0.54 -3.61 -9.82
C ILE A 61 0.06 -4.32 -11.09
N PHE A 62 0.33 -3.75 -12.28
CA PHE A 62 -0.07 -4.35 -13.55
C PHE A 62 0.52 -5.76 -13.73
N LYS A 63 1.79 -5.96 -13.35
CA LYS A 63 2.48 -7.26 -13.40
C LYS A 63 2.08 -8.24 -12.28
N GLY A 64 1.39 -7.75 -11.24
CA GLY A 64 1.07 -8.56 -10.05
C GLY A 64 2.25 -8.76 -9.09
N GLU A 65 3.32 -7.97 -9.22
CA GLU A 65 4.55 -8.04 -8.41
C GLU A 65 4.38 -7.26 -7.08
N ILE A 66 3.28 -7.53 -6.35
CA ILE A 66 2.84 -6.77 -5.17
C ILE A 66 3.83 -6.87 -3.99
N SER A 67 4.66 -7.92 -3.94
CA SER A 67 5.70 -8.12 -2.93
C SER A 67 6.80 -7.05 -3.00
N GLU A 68 7.12 -6.55 -4.18
CA GLU A 68 8.21 -5.58 -4.40
C GLU A 68 7.85 -4.16 -3.96
N ILE A 69 6.54 -3.84 -3.94
CA ILE A 69 6.02 -2.51 -3.62
C ILE A 69 6.56 -1.98 -2.28
N LYS A 70 6.71 -2.85 -1.27
CA LYS A 70 7.16 -2.41 0.06
C LYS A 70 8.61 -1.88 0.03
N GLU A 71 9.48 -2.48 -0.77
CA GLU A 71 10.86 -2.00 -0.91
C GLU A 71 10.94 -0.69 -1.69
N ILE A 72 10.08 -0.50 -2.69
CA ILE A 72 9.97 0.78 -3.39
C ILE A 72 9.50 1.88 -2.43
N MET A 73 8.47 1.62 -1.62
CA MET A 73 7.98 2.58 -0.62
C MET A 73 9.08 3.03 0.34
N LYS A 74 9.92 2.11 0.83
CA LYS A 74 11.03 2.44 1.73
C LYS A 74 12.00 3.45 1.12
N LYS A 75 12.28 3.34 -0.18
CA LYS A 75 13.23 4.19 -0.93
C LYS A 75 12.61 5.52 -1.39
N SER A 76 11.28 5.61 -1.43
CA SER A 76 10.53 6.74 -2.01
C SER A 76 9.99 7.74 -0.98
N ARG A 77 10.66 7.90 0.16
CA ARG A 77 10.24 8.85 1.21
C ARG A 77 10.21 10.30 0.74
N ASN A 78 11.12 10.66 -0.16
CA ASN A 78 11.23 12.00 -0.75
C ASN A 78 9.98 12.42 -1.55
N ILE A 79 9.17 11.48 -2.02
CA ILE A 79 7.93 11.76 -2.75
C ILE A 79 6.68 11.58 -1.88
N GLY A 80 6.83 11.51 -0.55
CA GLY A 80 5.72 11.44 0.39
C GLY A 80 5.19 10.04 0.69
N MET A 81 5.89 8.98 0.26
CA MET A 81 5.60 7.64 0.74
C MET A 81 6.14 7.44 2.15
N GLN A 82 5.48 6.58 2.91
CA GLN A 82 5.89 6.22 4.27
C GLN A 82 5.44 4.80 4.58
N THR A 83 6.33 3.95 5.07
CA THR A 83 5.96 2.63 5.61
C THR A 83 5.59 2.72 7.08
N PHE A 84 4.89 1.71 7.62
CA PHE A 84 4.66 1.64 9.06
C PHE A 84 5.96 1.66 9.88
N ASP A 85 7.01 0.98 9.41
CA ASP A 85 8.31 0.90 10.09
C ASP A 85 9.00 2.29 10.17
N GLN A 86 8.64 3.22 9.27
CA GLN A 86 9.13 4.60 9.29
C GLN A 86 8.23 5.54 10.10
N ALA A 87 7.01 5.13 10.41
CA ALA A 87 6.01 5.89 11.15
C ALA A 87 6.03 5.62 12.67
N LEU A 88 6.64 4.50 13.07
CA LEU A 88 6.84 4.05 14.44
C LEU A 88 8.23 4.43 14.94
#